data_AF-A1RTA8-F1
#
_entry.id   AF-A1RTA8-F1
#
_cell.length_a   1.000
_cell.length_b   1.000
_cell.length_c   1.000
_cell.angle_alpha   90.00
_cell.angle_beta   90.00
_cell.angle_gamma   90.00
#
_symmetry.space_group_name_H-M   'P 1'
#
loop_
_entity.id
_entity.type
_entity.pdbx_description
1 polymer ?
#
loop_
_entity_poly.entity_id
_entity_poly.type
_entity_poly.pdbx_seq_one_letter_code
_entity_poly.pdbx_strand_id
1 'polypeptide(L)' 'MITCPRCGLPEWEALPAPYTYRHKGPENTVMIARCKNCGLVFYIFRTPLDTFTLEIEKAERKHGTIPHINLEK' A
#
# COMPACT_ATOMS: atom_id res chain seq x y z
N MET A 1 -12.45 -7.35 -1.64
CA MET A 1 -12.18 -6.57 -2.87
C MET A 1 -11.25 -5.43 -2.50
N ILE A 2 -10.15 -5.20 -3.22
CA ILE A 2 -9.19 -4.15 -2.89
C ILE A 2 -9.69 -2.84 -3.50
N THR A 3 -9.92 -1.82 -2.68
CA THR A 3 -10.41 -0.51 -3.11
C THR A 3 -9.50 0.62 -2.62
N CYS A 4 -9.47 1.71 -3.36
CA CYS A 4 -8.77 2.92 -2.96
C CYS A 4 -9.33 3.44 -1.63
N PRO A 5 -8.50 3.66 -0.60
CA PRO A 5 -8.97 4.10 0.72
C PRO A 5 -9.51 5.54 0.73
N ARG A 6 -9.31 6.30 -0.36
CA ARG A 6 -9.78 7.69 -0.49
C ARG A 6 -11.05 7.82 -1.33
N CYS A 7 -11.10 7.19 -2.51
CA CYS A 7 -12.24 7.34 -3.42
C CYS A 7 -13.14 6.10 -3.52
N GLY A 8 -12.81 4.99 -2.84
CA GLY A 8 -13.62 3.77 -2.79
C GLY A 8 -13.64 2.93 -4.07
N LEU A 9 -12.99 3.38 -5.15
CA LEU A 9 -12.99 2.67 -6.44
C LEU A 9 -11.97 1.52 -6.49
N PRO A 10 -12.25 0.44 -7.23
CA PRO A 10 -11.39 -0.73 -7.35
C PRO A 10 -10.27 -0.57 -8.39
N GLU A 11 -10.23 0.53 -9.16
CA GLU A 11 -9.21 0.75 -10.18
C GLU A 11 -7.90 1.25 -9.58
N TRP A 12 -6.91 0.36 -9.55
CA TRP A 12 -5.55 0.65 -9.13
C TRP A 12 -4.54 -0.17 -9.94
N GLU A 13 -3.29 0.24 -9.88
CA GLU A 13 -2.14 -0.50 -10.40
C GLU A 13 -1.09 -0.69 -9.32
N ALA A 14 -0.46 -1.86 -9.27
CA ALA A 14 0.67 -2.09 -8.39
C ALA A 14 1.89 -1.34 -8.93
N LEU A 15 2.63 -0.66 -8.05
CA LEU A 15 3.90 -0.06 -8.46
C LEU A 15 4.94 -1.16 -8.70
N PRO A 16 5.81 -1.00 -9.72
CA PRO A 16 6.85 -1.97 -10.01
C PRO A 16 7.86 -2.09 -8.85
N ALA A 17 8.58 -3.21 -8.79
CA ALA A 17 9.73 -3.33 -7.88
C ALA A 17 10.70 -2.15 -8.10
N PRO A 18 11.29 -1.56 -7.04
CA PRO A 18 11.52 -2.08 -5.69
C PRO A 18 10.41 -1.77 -4.65
N TYR A 19 9.29 -1.16 -5.06
CA TYR A 19 8.25 -0.66 -4.15
C TYR A 19 7.27 -1.74 -3.64
N THR A 20 7.45 -3.00 -4.05
CA THR A 20 6.70 -4.14 -3.52
C THR A 20 7.57 -4.89 -2.52
N TYR A 21 7.16 -4.96 -1.25
CA TYR A 21 7.98 -5.53 -0.18
C TYR A 21 7.22 -6.59 0.61
N ARG A 22 7.86 -7.76 0.82
CA ARG A 22 7.41 -8.75 1.79
C ARG A 22 8.02 -8.42 3.14
N HIS A 23 7.21 -7.95 4.08
CA HIS A 23 7.69 -7.71 5.44
C HIS A 23 7.99 -9.03 6.15
N LYS A 24 9.17 -9.12 6.79
CA LYS A 24 9.60 -10.30 7.55
C LYS A 24 8.72 -10.46 8.80
N GLY A 25 7.75 -11.36 8.70
CA GLY A 25 6.82 -11.77 9.76
C GLY A 25 5.77 -12.70 9.14
N PRO A 26 5.01 -13.48 9.92
CA PRO A 26 4.11 -14.48 9.37
C PRO A 26 3.06 -13.79 8.48
N GLU A 27 3.22 -13.99 7.17
CA GLU A 27 2.18 -13.83 6.14
C GLU A 27 1.60 -12.43 5.90
N ASN A 28 2.33 -11.36 6.23
CA ASN A 28 1.91 -9.98 5.95
C ASN A 28 2.65 -9.41 4.71
N THR A 29 2.02 -9.48 3.54
CA THR A 29 2.57 -8.86 2.31
C THR A 29 2.10 -7.41 2.22
N VAL A 30 3.03 -6.49 1.96
CA VAL A 30 2.72 -5.07 1.74
C VAL A 30 3.01 -4.74 0.29
N MET A 31 1.99 -4.37 -0.47
CA MET A 31 2.15 -3.86 -1.83
C MET A 31 1.87 -2.36 -1.83
N ILE A 32 2.62 -1.63 -2.64
CA ILE A 32 2.32 -0.22 -2.91
C ILE A 32 1.54 -0.17 -4.22
N ALA A 33 0.38 0.48 -4.19
CA ALA A 33 -0.50 0.63 -5.33
C ALA A 33 -0.84 2.10 -5.54
N ARG A 34 -1.11 2.45 -6.80
CA ARG A 34 -1.61 3.76 -7.20
C ARG A 34 -3.03 3.63 -7.71
N CYS A 35 -3.94 4.46 -7.19
CA CYS A 35 -5.30 4.54 -7.72
C CYS A 35 -5.30 5.20 -9.10
N LYS A 36 -5.94 4.57 -10.09
CA LYS A 36 -6.05 5.13 -11.45
C LYS A 36 -7.00 6.32 -11.55
N ASN A 37 -7.94 6.44 -10.60
CA ASN A 37 -8.93 7.51 -10.59
C ASN A 37 -8.45 8.79 -9.87
N CYS A 38 -7.94 8.67 -8.64
CA CYS A 38 -7.54 9.84 -7.84
C CYS A 38 -6.01 10.01 -7.71
N GLY A 39 -5.22 9.11 -8.30
CA GLY A 39 -3.76 9.18 -8.28
C GLY A 39 -3.10 8.87 -6.94
N LEU A 40 -3.87 8.61 -5.88
CA LEU A 40 -3.37 8.30 -4.54
C LEU A 40 -2.48 7.06 -4.57
N VAL A 41 -1.30 7.17 -3.94
CA VAL A 41 -0.43 6.03 -3.64
C VAL A 41 -0.76 5.53 -2.23
N PHE A 42 -1.08 4.24 -2.10
CA PHE A 42 -1.52 3.62 -0.87
C PHE A 42 -0.95 2.21 -0.70
N TYR A 43 -0.96 1.71 0.52
CA TYR A 43 -0.58 0.34 0.82
C TYR A 43 -1.76 -0.61 0.70
N ILE A 44 -1.49 -1.79 0.18
CA ILE A 44 -2.33 -2.97 0.30
C ILE A 44 -1.61 -3.90 1.26
N PHE A 45 -2.17 -4.07 2.45
CA PHE A 45 -1.73 -5.04 3.42
C PHE A 45 -2.56 -6.31 3.25
N ARG A 46 -1.89 -7.42 3.00
CA ARG A 46 -2.52 -8.73 2.91
C ARG A 46 -2.03 -9.58 4.06
N THR A 47 -2.96 -10.00 4.90
CA THR A 47 -2.77 -10.96 6.00
C THR A 47 -3.45 -12.29 5.62
N PRO A 48 -3.26 -13.38 6.37
CA PRO A 48 -4.01 -14.62 6.16
C PRO A 48 -5.52 -14.47 6.30
N LEU A 49 -5.96 -13.54 7.17
CA LEU A 49 -7.36 -13.38 7.55
C LEU A 49 -8.07 -12.32 6.70
N ASP A 50 -7.36 -11.28 6.29
CA ASP A 50 -7.96 -10.13 5.62
C ASP A 50 -6.97 -9.33 4.75
N THR A 51 -7.51 -8.51 3.86
CA THR A 51 -6.78 -7.54 3.04
C THR A 51 -7.33 -6.14 3.27
N PHE A 52 -6.47 -5.22 3.72
CA PHE A 52 -6.85 -3.83 3.98
C PHE A 52 -5.98 -2.84 3.20
N THR A 53 -6.57 -1.68 2.89
CA THR A 53 -5.88 -0.59 2.19
C THR A 53 -5.68 0.61 3.12
N LEU A 54 -4.52 1.25 3.04
CA LEU A 54 -4.16 2.36 3.93
C LEU A 54 -3.37 3.44 3.18
N GLU A 55 -3.74 4.70 3.38
CA GLU A 55 -2.96 5.84 2.87
C GLU A 55 -1.55 5.83 3.46
N ILE A 56 -0.53 6.08 2.63
CA ILE A 56 0.87 6.05 3.07
C ILE A 56 1.10 7.00 4.24
N GLU A 57 0.60 8.23 4.15
CA GLU A 57 0.71 9.24 5.21
C GLU A 57 0.13 8.77 6.54
N LYS A 58 -0.97 8.01 6.51
CA LYS A 58 -1.59 7.45 7.73
C LYS A 58 -0.75 6.31 8.31
N ALA A 59 -0.16 5.47 7.46
CA ALA A 59 0.71 4.40 7.88
C ALA A 59 2.00 4.96 8.52
N GLU A 60 2.61 5.98 7.91
CA GLU A 60 3.84 6.59 8.41
C GLU A 60 3.64 7.31 9.74
N ARG A 61 2.50 7.99 9.94
CA ARG A 61 2.17 8.57 11.26
C ARG A 61 2.03 7.52 12.36
N LYS A 62 1.53 6.32 12.03
CA LYS A 62 1.27 5.25 13.00
C LYS A 62 2.50 4.39 13.28
N HIS A 63 3.35 4.19 12.27
CA HIS A 63 4.45 3.22 12.31
C HIS A 63 5.86 3.84 12.11
N GLY A 64 5.96 5.16 11.93
CA GLY A 64 7.18 5.82 11.49
C GLY A 64 7.39 5.70 9.98
N THR A 65 8.38 6.41 9.43
CA THR A 65 8.76 6.31 8.01
C THR A 65 9.10 4.86 7.68
N ILE A 66 8.39 4.29 6.71
CA ILE A 66 8.65 2.92 6.27
C ILE A 66 9.91 2.98 5.38
N PRO A 67 11.05 2.42 5.80
CA PRO A 67 12.39 2.74 5.29
C PRO A 67 12.67 2.33 3.83
N HIS A 68 11.69 1.75 3.15
CA HIS A 68 11.81 1.25 1.78
C HIS A 68 11.02 2.06 0.75
N ILE A 69 10.48 3.22 1.15
CA ILE A 69 9.67 4.07 0.28
C ILE A 69 10.41 5.36 0.08
N ASN A 70 11.24 5.33 -0.95
CA ASN A 70 11.76 6.55 -1.52
C ASN A 70 11.04 6.76 -2.85
N LEU A 71 9.88 7.44 -2.82
CA LEU A 71 9.11 7.80 -4.02
C LEU A 71 9.77 8.95 -4.79
N GLU A 72 10.90 9.49 -4.31
CA GLU A 72 11.72 10.46 -5.03
C GLU A 72 12.60 9.75 -6.06
N LYS A 73 12.03 9.43 -7.23
CA LYS A 73 12.79 9.33 -8.47
C LYS A 73 11.94 9.59 -9.70
#